data_AF-A0A7V6WKX8-F1
#
_entry.id   AF-A0A7V6WKX8-F1
#
_cell.length_a   1.000
_cell.length_b   1.000
_cell.length_c   1.000
_cell.angle_alpha   90.00
_cell.angle_beta   90.00
_cell.angle_gamma   90.00
#
_symmetry.space_group_name_H-M   'P 1'
#
loop_
_entity.id
_entity.type
_entity.pdbx_description
1 polymer ?
#
loop_
_entity_poly.entity_id
_entity_poly.type
_entity_poly.pdbx_seq_one_letter_code
_entity_poly.pdbx_strand_id
1 'polypeptide(L)'
;MSLIEYRLKRDFSRTGEPIPAKVDCPSKNRFVIQEHYASLSHYDFRLEMKDEQSEFVVLKSWAVPKNLPLIKEVKHLAIQTEDHPVAYLDFSGEIPAGNYGAGIVKIWDQGRWGLSRGSLGSGRIAFNLFGQKVKGRYQMILTKGLNQKFKQFSHQHLEEDDERARRNSKYWLIWRKGDFVF
;
A
#
# COMPACT_ATOMS: atom_id res chain seq x y z
N MET A 1 -10.70 0.47 -3.05
CA MET A 1 -11.09 -0.92 -2.89
C MET A 1 -11.29 -1.17 -1.41
N SER A 2 -12.21 -2.04 -1.02
CA SER A 2 -12.74 -2.16 0.35
C SER A 2 -12.49 -3.54 0.95
N LEU A 3 -12.65 -3.68 2.27
CA LEU A 3 -12.64 -4.99 2.94
C LEU A 3 -13.73 -5.96 2.42
N ILE A 4 -14.80 -5.43 1.81
CA ILE A 4 -15.85 -6.25 1.18
C ILE A 4 -15.28 -7.00 -0.02
N GLU A 5 -14.51 -6.32 -0.87
CA GLU A 5 -13.87 -6.95 -2.03
C GLU A 5 -12.85 -8.00 -1.61
N TYR A 6 -12.09 -7.75 -0.54
CA TYR A 6 -11.20 -8.76 0.06
C TYR A 6 -11.98 -10.00 0.47
N ARG A 7 -13.10 -9.85 1.20
CA ARG A 7 -13.91 -10.98 1.65
C ARG A 7 -14.49 -11.78 0.48
N LEU A 8 -14.92 -11.10 -0.58
CA LEU A 8 -15.53 -11.76 -1.75
C LEU A 8 -14.51 -12.53 -2.60
N LYS A 9 -13.26 -12.08 -2.64
CA LYS A 9 -12.20 -12.72 -3.43
C LYS A 9 -11.47 -13.86 -2.69
N ARG A 10 -11.88 -14.25 -1.48
CA ARG A 10 -11.19 -15.27 -0.67
C ARG A 10 -12.10 -16.39 -0.22
N ASP A 11 -11.56 -17.61 -0.23
CA ASP A 11 -12.20 -18.79 0.35
C ASP A 11 -11.49 -19.18 1.65
N PHE A 12 -11.98 -18.66 2.78
CA PHE A 12 -11.41 -18.89 4.11
C PHE A 12 -11.48 -20.34 4.59
N SER A 13 -12.18 -21.23 3.87
CA SER A 13 -12.13 -22.67 4.14
C SER A 13 -10.87 -23.34 3.56
N ARG A 14 -10.22 -22.67 2.60
CA ARG A 14 -9.09 -23.20 1.83
C ARG A 14 -7.80 -22.43 2.05
N THR A 15 -7.85 -21.17 2.48
CA THR A 15 -6.67 -20.35 2.75
C THR A 15 -6.49 -20.11 4.24
N GLY A 16 -5.23 -20.01 4.69
CA GLY A 16 -4.88 -19.59 6.06
C GLY A 16 -5.00 -18.07 6.27
N GLU A 17 -5.49 -17.33 5.28
CA GLU A 17 -5.67 -15.89 5.36
C GLU A 17 -6.72 -15.49 6.42
N PRO A 18 -6.50 -14.37 7.13
CA PRO A 18 -7.38 -13.95 8.21
C PRO A 18 -8.74 -13.48 7.71
N ILE A 19 -9.79 -13.86 8.44
CA ILE A 19 -11.15 -13.37 8.25
C ILE A 19 -11.22 -11.88 8.63
N PRO A 20 -11.89 -11.02 7.84
CA PRO A 20 -12.04 -9.61 8.18
C PRO A 20 -12.76 -9.41 9.52
N ALA A 21 -12.08 -8.73 10.44
CA ALA A 21 -12.66 -8.24 11.68
C ALA A 21 -12.66 -6.71 11.67
N LYS A 22 -13.72 -6.11 12.20
CA LYS A 22 -13.76 -4.66 12.44
C LYS A 22 -12.81 -4.32 13.57
N VAL A 23 -12.01 -3.28 13.35
CA VAL A 23 -11.06 -2.76 14.34
C VAL A 23 -11.47 -1.33 14.65
N ASP A 24 -12.13 -1.18 15.81
CA ASP A 24 -12.74 0.09 16.25
C ASP A 24 -11.78 0.90 17.16
N CYS A 25 -10.49 0.54 17.19
CA CYS A 25 -9.46 1.25 17.92
C CYS A 25 -8.62 2.14 16.99
N PRO A 26 -7.96 3.19 17.52
CA PRO A 26 -7.05 4.02 16.73
C PRO A 26 -5.97 3.19 16.03
N SER A 27 -5.58 3.61 14.81
CA SER A 27 -4.46 2.99 14.10
C SER A 27 -3.19 3.04 14.94
N LYS A 28 -2.45 1.93 14.99
CA LYS A 28 -1.13 1.87 15.62
C LYS A 28 -0.01 2.38 14.70
N ASN A 29 -0.38 2.80 13.49
CA ASN A 29 0.49 3.24 12.40
C ASN A 29 1.57 2.20 12.08
N ARG A 30 1.17 0.94 11.93
CA ARG A 30 2.05 -0.14 11.49
C ARG A 30 2.12 -0.24 9.98
N PHE A 31 3.23 -0.76 9.47
CA PHE A 31 3.36 -1.16 8.08
C PHE A 31 3.97 -2.56 7.98
N VAL A 32 3.70 -3.22 6.87
CA VAL A 32 4.34 -4.48 6.49
C VAL A 32 4.73 -4.43 5.02
N ILE A 33 5.83 -5.09 4.69
CA ILE A 33 6.23 -5.45 3.34
C ILE A 33 6.28 -6.98 3.32
N GLN A 34 5.39 -7.60 2.56
CA GLN A 34 5.35 -9.05 2.38
C GLN A 34 5.94 -9.38 1.01
N GLU A 35 6.89 -10.32 0.96
CA GLU A 35 7.34 -10.92 -0.27
C GLU A 35 6.38 -12.03 -0.66
N HIS A 36 5.82 -11.92 -1.86
CA HIS A 36 4.78 -12.81 -2.33
C HIS A 36 5.26 -13.54 -3.59
N TYR A 37 5.54 -14.82 -3.42
CA TYR A 37 5.95 -15.76 -4.47
C TYR A 37 4.71 -16.32 -5.18
N ALA A 38 4.03 -15.46 -5.95
CA ALA A 38 2.97 -15.84 -6.88
C ALA A 38 3.54 -16.11 -8.29
N SER A 39 2.67 -16.26 -9.31
CA SER A 39 3.09 -16.45 -10.71
C SER A 39 4.07 -15.36 -11.15
N LEU A 40 3.78 -14.11 -10.76
CA LEU A 40 4.75 -13.03 -10.76
C LEU A 40 5.15 -12.69 -9.32
N SER A 41 6.40 -12.96 -8.96
CA SER A 41 6.93 -12.55 -7.66
C SER A 41 6.91 -11.03 -7.53
N HIS A 42 6.36 -10.53 -6.41
CA HIS A 42 6.23 -9.11 -6.11
C HIS A 42 6.24 -8.90 -4.59
N TYR A 43 6.18 -7.64 -4.18
CA TYR A 43 6.11 -7.27 -2.77
C TYR A 43 4.80 -6.57 -2.47
N ASP A 44 4.03 -7.10 -1.53
CA ASP A 44 2.84 -6.44 -1.01
C ASP A 44 3.24 -5.44 0.08
N PHE A 45 3.11 -4.15 -0.22
CA PHE A 45 3.33 -3.08 0.74
C PHE A 45 2.00 -2.62 1.33
N ARG A 46 1.91 -2.55 2.66
CA ARG A 46 0.67 -2.20 3.34
C ARG A 46 0.88 -1.21 4.47
N LEU A 47 -0.05 -0.25 4.58
CA LEU A 47 -0.09 0.77 5.64
C LEU A 47 -1.39 0.62 6.46
N GLU A 48 -1.24 0.48 7.78
CA GLU A 48 -2.36 0.52 8.72
C GLU A 48 -2.89 1.95 8.85
N MET A 49 -4.10 2.19 8.36
CA MET A 49 -4.73 3.51 8.27
C MET A 49 -6.20 3.43 8.65
N LYS A 50 -6.73 4.50 9.26
CA LYS A 50 -8.17 4.68 9.37
C LYS A 50 -8.73 4.86 7.96
N ASP A 51 -9.73 4.07 7.61
CA ASP A 51 -10.40 4.19 6.35
C ASP A 51 -11.25 5.46 6.30
N GLU A 52 -11.13 6.23 5.22
CA GLU A 52 -11.86 7.50 5.05
C GLU A 52 -13.37 7.29 4.90
N GLN A 53 -13.80 6.08 4.54
CA GLN A 53 -15.20 5.75 4.23
C GLN A 53 -15.90 4.98 5.36
N SER A 54 -15.18 4.11 6.07
CA SER A 54 -15.79 3.13 6.98
C SER A 54 -15.49 3.31 8.45
N GLU A 55 -14.85 4.40 8.90
CA GLU A 55 -14.45 4.66 10.31
C GLU A 55 -13.51 3.61 10.95
N PHE A 56 -13.39 2.42 10.37
CA PHE A 56 -12.54 1.31 10.82
C PHE A 56 -11.10 1.44 10.35
N VAL A 57 -10.19 0.79 11.04
CA VAL A 57 -8.79 0.67 10.62
C VAL A 57 -8.63 -0.50 9.63
N VAL A 58 -7.95 -0.23 8.52
CA VAL A 58 -7.68 -1.19 7.44
C VAL A 58 -6.22 -1.11 7.01
N LEU A 59 -5.77 -2.09 6.24
CA LEU A 59 -4.48 -2.06 5.57
C LEU A 59 -4.65 -1.58 4.13
N LYS A 60 -4.31 -0.32 3.87
CA LYS A 60 -4.17 0.19 2.50
C LYS A 60 -3.00 -0.51 1.85
N SER A 61 -3.23 -1.19 0.73
CA SER A 61 -2.28 -2.15 0.17
C SER A 61 -1.92 -1.85 -1.28
N TRP A 62 -0.68 -2.17 -1.65
CA TRP A 62 -0.15 -2.06 -3.01
C TRP A 62 0.78 -3.23 -3.32
N ALA A 63 0.62 -3.82 -4.51
CA ALA A 63 1.59 -4.73 -5.09
C ALA A 63 2.74 -3.93 -5.75
N VAL A 64 3.98 -4.21 -5.37
CA VAL A 64 5.18 -3.50 -5.77
C VAL A 64 6.17 -4.51 -6.39
N PRO A 65 6.17 -4.68 -7.73
CA PRO A 65 6.96 -5.73 -8.39
C PRO A 65 8.47 -5.69 -8.09
N LYS A 66 9.02 -4.48 -7.88
CA LYS A 66 10.45 -4.26 -7.61
C LYS A 66 10.75 -3.90 -6.16
N ASN A 67 9.84 -4.20 -5.23
CA ASN A 67 9.89 -3.77 -3.82
C ASN A 67 9.91 -2.23 -3.65
N LEU A 68 10.00 -1.72 -2.44
CA LEU A 68 10.25 -0.32 -2.18
C LEU A 68 11.69 0.04 -2.60
N PRO A 69 11.92 1.21 -3.22
CA PRO A 69 13.25 1.61 -3.63
C PRO A 69 14.11 1.89 -2.40
N LEU A 70 15.26 1.20 -2.32
CA LEU A 70 16.28 1.41 -1.27
C LEU A 70 17.37 2.41 -1.71
N ILE A 71 17.39 2.74 -3.01
CA ILE A 71 18.33 3.68 -3.61
C ILE A 71 17.56 4.97 -3.94
N LYS A 72 18.19 6.11 -3.66
CA LYS A 72 17.59 7.42 -3.94
C LYS A 72 17.36 7.61 -5.44
N GLU A 73 16.39 8.47 -5.78
CA GLU A 73 16.08 8.90 -7.16
C GLU A 73 15.54 7.79 -8.08
N VAL A 74 15.47 6.55 -7.62
CA VAL A 74 14.78 5.45 -8.32
C VAL A 74 13.28 5.51 -8.03
N LYS A 75 12.47 5.36 -9.08
CA LYS A 75 11.01 5.31 -8.99
C LYS A 75 10.53 3.88 -9.21
N HIS A 76 9.79 3.33 -8.26
CA HIS A 76 9.15 2.01 -8.42
C HIS A 76 7.64 2.15 -8.62
N LEU A 77 7.07 1.21 -9.37
CA LEU A 77 5.62 1.12 -9.59
C LEU A 77 4.96 0.43 -8.39
N ALA A 78 3.87 1.00 -7.89
CA ALA A 78 3.00 0.43 -6.86
C ALA A 78 1.57 0.32 -7.40
N ILE A 79 0.97 -0.87 -7.38
CA ILE A 79 -0.36 -1.10 -7.95
C ILE A 79 -1.31 -1.29 -6.78
N GLN A 80 -2.26 -0.38 -6.62
CA GLN A 80 -3.17 -0.40 -5.48
C GLN A 80 -4.11 -1.59 -5.57
N THR A 81 -4.06 -2.47 -4.56
CA THR A 81 -4.91 -3.66 -4.42
C THR A 81 -6.05 -3.38 -3.44
N GLU A 82 -6.78 -4.43 -3.05
CA GLU A 82 -7.82 -4.37 -2.04
C GLU A 82 -7.29 -3.97 -0.67
N ASP A 83 -8.17 -3.38 0.14
CA ASP A 83 -7.87 -3.20 1.55
C ASP A 83 -7.83 -4.55 2.25
N HIS A 84 -6.86 -4.74 3.14
CA HIS A 84 -6.70 -5.98 3.89
C HIS A 84 -7.05 -5.78 5.37
N PRO A 85 -7.50 -6.83 6.08
CA PRO A 85 -7.76 -6.74 7.51
C PRO A 85 -6.45 -6.52 8.28
N VAL A 86 -6.52 -5.84 9.43
CA VAL A 86 -5.35 -5.51 10.25
C VAL A 86 -4.56 -6.76 10.67
N ALA A 87 -5.25 -7.88 10.90
CA ALA A 87 -4.62 -9.17 11.23
C ALA A 87 -3.68 -9.68 10.11
N TYR A 88 -3.83 -9.20 8.89
CA TYR A 88 -2.97 -9.58 7.76
C TYR A 88 -1.53 -9.04 7.90
N LEU A 89 -1.28 -8.08 8.80
CA LEU A 89 0.08 -7.61 9.12
C LEU A 89 0.99 -8.76 9.56
N ASP A 90 0.42 -9.73 10.29
CA ASP A 90 1.16 -10.83 10.90
C ASP A 90 1.07 -12.12 10.06
N PHE A 91 0.40 -12.07 8.90
CA PHE A 91 0.23 -13.24 8.03
C PHE A 91 1.54 -13.59 7.31
N SER A 92 1.95 -14.84 7.45
CA SER A 92 2.97 -15.49 6.64
C SER A 92 2.56 -16.94 6.48
N GLY A 93 2.62 -17.46 5.25
CA GLY A 93 2.14 -18.80 4.96
C GLY A 93 2.00 -19.05 3.46
N GLU A 94 1.39 -20.17 3.12
CA GLU A 94 1.06 -20.54 1.75
C GLU A 94 -0.42 -20.28 1.49
N ILE A 95 -0.71 -19.60 0.38
CA ILE A 95 -2.06 -19.48 -0.18
C ILE A 95 -2.20 -20.57 -1.24
N PRO A 96 -3.05 -21.60 -1.03
CA PRO A 96 -3.06 -22.77 -1.91
C PRO A 96 -3.47 -22.44 -3.35
N ALA A 97 -2.97 -23.23 -4.29
CA ALA A 97 -3.29 -23.10 -5.71
C ALA A 97 -4.81 -23.09 -5.98
N GLY A 98 -5.22 -22.25 -6.94
CA GLY A 98 -6.63 -22.03 -7.29
C GLY A 98 -7.35 -21.01 -6.40
N ASN A 99 -6.69 -20.46 -5.38
CA ASN A 99 -7.15 -19.27 -4.68
C ASN A 99 -6.56 -18.00 -5.32
N TYR A 100 -7.23 -16.87 -5.11
CA TYR A 100 -6.71 -15.58 -5.54
C TYR A 100 -5.45 -15.22 -4.74
N GLY A 101 -4.37 -14.87 -5.43
CA GLY A 101 -3.07 -14.64 -4.79
C GLY A 101 -2.41 -15.93 -4.32
N ALA A 102 -2.62 -17.05 -5.02
CA ALA A 102 -1.93 -18.29 -4.72
C ALA A 102 -0.41 -18.11 -4.78
N GLY A 103 0.29 -18.67 -3.79
CA GLY A 103 1.73 -18.48 -3.64
C GLY A 103 2.17 -18.49 -2.18
N ILE A 104 3.48 -18.32 -1.98
CA ILE A 104 4.07 -18.22 -0.63
C ILE A 104 4.18 -16.75 -0.23
N VAL A 105 3.67 -16.40 0.94
CA VAL A 105 3.75 -15.07 1.53
C VAL A 105 4.70 -15.08 2.72
N LYS A 106 5.74 -14.24 2.68
CA LYS A 106 6.72 -14.06 3.77
C LYS A 106 6.80 -12.61 4.19
N ILE A 107 6.89 -12.34 5.48
CA ILE A 107 7.17 -10.98 5.96
C ILE A 107 8.62 -10.64 5.61
N TRP A 108 8.80 -9.68 4.70
CA TRP A 108 10.11 -9.20 4.28
C TRP A 108 10.63 -8.09 5.20
N ASP A 109 9.77 -7.15 5.59
CA ASP A 109 10.05 -6.13 6.61
C ASP A 109 8.76 -5.66 7.27
N GLN A 110 8.86 -5.10 8.46
CA GLN A 110 7.73 -4.56 9.19
C GLN A 110 8.19 -3.49 10.19
N GLY A 111 7.28 -2.60 10.55
CA GLY A 111 7.59 -1.57 11.54
C GLY A 111 6.49 -0.56 11.69
N ARG A 112 6.87 0.67 12.04
CA ARG A 112 5.94 1.80 12.16
C ARG A 112 6.13 2.78 11.01
N TRP A 113 5.08 3.52 10.71
CA TRP A 113 5.15 4.61 9.76
C TRP A 113 4.53 5.87 10.36
N GLY A 114 4.83 7.02 9.76
CA GLY A 114 4.25 8.30 10.17
C GLY A 114 3.95 9.17 8.97
N LEU A 115 2.72 9.68 8.90
CA LEU A 115 2.33 10.65 7.89
C LEU A 115 3.17 11.93 8.07
N SER A 116 3.78 12.39 6.98
CA SER A 116 4.52 13.65 6.96
C SER A 116 3.72 14.76 6.29
N ARG A 117 3.07 14.48 5.15
CA ARG A 117 2.24 15.43 4.40
C ARG A 117 1.30 14.69 3.45
N GLY A 118 0.19 15.34 3.12
CA GLY A 118 -0.74 14.89 2.09
C GLY A 118 -1.67 13.78 2.56
N SER A 119 -2.28 13.09 1.61
CA SER A 119 -3.27 12.04 1.86
C SER A 119 -3.41 11.15 0.64
N LEU A 120 -3.98 9.95 0.83
CA LEU A 120 -4.31 9.08 -0.31
C LEU A 120 -5.37 9.72 -1.22
N GLY A 121 -6.39 10.37 -0.62
CA GLY A 121 -7.45 11.06 -1.37
C GLY A 121 -6.94 12.18 -2.30
N SER A 122 -5.87 12.88 -1.94
CA SER A 122 -5.26 13.91 -2.81
C SER A 122 -4.40 13.33 -3.94
N GLY A 123 -4.11 12.02 -3.91
CA GLY A 123 -3.20 11.38 -4.86
C GLY A 123 -1.72 11.66 -4.62
N ARG A 124 -1.36 12.32 -3.51
CA ARG A 124 0.03 12.58 -3.09
C ARG A 124 0.15 12.38 -1.59
N ILE A 125 0.98 11.43 -1.18
CA ILE A 125 1.25 11.15 0.23
C ILE A 125 2.75 11.07 0.45
N ALA A 126 3.25 11.74 1.50
CA ALA A 126 4.62 11.64 1.97
C ALA A 126 4.61 11.10 3.41
N PHE A 127 5.45 10.12 3.69
CA PHE A 127 5.52 9.44 4.98
C PHE A 127 6.93 8.99 5.30
N ASN A 128 7.16 8.72 6.58
CA ASN A 128 8.39 8.11 7.07
C ASN A 128 8.14 6.65 7.42
N LEU A 129 9.06 5.76 7.03
CA LEU A 129 9.07 4.37 7.44
C LEU A 129 10.17 4.14 8.48
N PHE A 130 9.82 3.36 9.49
CA PHE A 130 10.67 2.97 10.62
C PHE A 130 10.66 1.43 10.73
N GLY A 131 11.17 0.75 9.69
CA GLY A 131 11.34 -0.70 9.65
C GLY A 131 12.72 -1.16 10.07
N GLN A 132 13.01 -2.45 9.92
CA GLN A 132 14.35 -2.99 10.11
C GLN A 132 15.20 -2.77 8.86
N LYS A 133 14.64 -3.04 7.68
CA LYS A 133 15.31 -2.93 6.37
C LYS A 133 15.00 -1.59 5.68
N VAL A 134 13.74 -1.19 5.68
CA VAL A 134 13.24 0.02 5.03
C VAL A 134 13.08 1.15 6.04
N LYS A 135 13.88 2.20 5.86
CA LYS A 135 13.91 3.39 6.73
C LYS A 135 13.96 4.68 5.92
N GLY A 136 13.30 5.71 6.42
CA GLY A 136 13.39 7.07 5.89
C GLY A 136 12.13 7.58 5.21
N ARG A 137 12.26 8.69 4.48
CA ARG A 137 11.14 9.43 3.91
C ARG A 137 10.82 8.98 2.49
N TYR A 138 9.61 8.47 2.32
CA TYR A 138 9.04 8.02 1.06
C TYR A 138 7.94 8.98 0.61
N GLN A 139 7.76 9.03 -0.70
CA GLN A 139 6.63 9.71 -1.31
C GLN A 139 5.98 8.78 -2.33
N MET A 140 4.65 8.74 -2.29
CA MET A 140 3.87 8.09 -3.32
C MET A 140 3.09 9.16 -4.10
N ILE A 141 3.00 8.98 -5.41
CA ILE A 141 2.20 9.84 -6.30
C ILE A 141 1.29 8.95 -7.16
N LEU A 142 0.00 9.25 -7.16
CA LEU A 142 -0.98 8.62 -8.05
C LEU A 142 -0.75 9.11 -9.49
N THR A 143 -0.32 8.22 -10.37
CA THR A 143 -0.43 8.45 -11.81
C THR A 143 -1.90 8.36 -12.21
N LYS A 144 -2.45 9.47 -12.71
CA LYS A 144 -3.78 9.50 -13.31
C LYS A 144 -3.78 8.56 -14.53
N GLY A 145 -4.62 7.53 -14.51
CA GLY A 145 -5.07 6.91 -15.76
C GLY A 145 -5.81 7.96 -16.59
N LEU A 146 -5.75 7.85 -17.92
CA LEU A 146 -6.50 8.66 -18.87
C LEU A 146 -8.01 8.56 -18.59
N ASN A 147 -8.53 9.32 -17.64
CA ASN A 147 -9.93 9.71 -17.60
C ASN A 147 -10.15 10.93 -16.70
N GLN A 148 -11.04 11.78 -17.20
CA GLN A 148 -11.12 13.22 -16.95
C GLN A 148 -11.57 13.63 -15.55
N LYS A 149 -11.33 14.92 -15.28
CA LYS A 149 -11.82 15.80 -14.20
C LYS A 149 -10.96 15.86 -12.93
N PHE A 150 -9.87 16.63 -13.04
CA PHE A 150 -9.49 17.57 -11.99
C PHE A 150 -9.45 18.97 -12.62
N LYS A 151 -10.58 19.66 -12.62
CA LYS A 151 -10.56 21.12 -12.74
C LYS A 151 -10.29 21.67 -11.34
N GLN A 152 -9.38 22.64 -11.30
CA GLN A 152 -9.05 23.52 -10.17
C GLN A 152 -8.38 22.87 -8.95
N PHE A 153 -7.08 22.60 -9.08
CA PHE A 153 -6.13 23.15 -8.12
C PHE A 153 -5.06 23.89 -8.93
N SER A 154 -4.86 25.15 -8.60
CA SER A 154 -3.99 26.12 -9.28
C SER A 154 -2.60 25.55 -9.56
N HIS A 155 -2.19 25.61 -10.84
CA HIS A 155 -0.93 25.07 -11.36
C HIS A 155 0.32 25.55 -10.61
N GLN A 156 0.29 26.73 -9.99
CA GLN A 156 1.45 27.32 -9.30
C GLN A 156 1.75 26.67 -7.95
N HIS A 157 0.73 26.26 -7.17
CA HIS A 157 0.96 25.62 -5.86
C HIS A 157 1.46 24.17 -6.00
N LEU A 158 1.10 23.49 -7.10
CA LEU A 158 1.45 22.10 -7.33
C LEU A 158 2.91 21.90 -7.73
N GLU A 159 3.55 22.89 -8.36
CA GLU A 159 4.96 22.83 -8.75
C GLU A 159 5.88 23.12 -7.57
N GLU A 160 5.60 24.16 -6.76
CA GLU A 160 6.39 24.46 -5.57
C GLU A 160 6.32 23.35 -4.50
N ASP A 161 5.13 22.78 -4.28
CA ASP A 161 4.97 21.62 -3.41
C ASP A 161 5.67 20.37 -3.96
N ASP A 162 5.67 20.19 -5.28
CA ASP A 162 6.36 19.05 -5.92
C ASP A 162 7.88 19.24 -5.87
N GLU A 163 8.41 20.45 -6.07
CA GLU A 163 9.83 20.76 -5.89
C GLU A 163 10.28 20.63 -4.44
N ARG A 164 9.49 21.12 -3.49
CA ARG A 164 9.79 21.03 -2.05
C ARG A 164 9.66 19.60 -1.54
N ALA A 165 8.70 18.83 -2.06
CA ALA A 165 8.60 17.41 -1.79
C ALA A 165 9.75 16.65 -2.45
N ARG A 166 10.18 17.05 -3.66
CA ARG A 166 11.37 16.49 -4.32
C ARG A 166 12.66 16.72 -3.55
N ARG A 167 12.83 17.91 -2.99
CA ARG A 167 13.99 18.24 -2.15
C ARG A 167 14.04 17.46 -0.83
N ASN A 168 12.89 16.98 -0.33
CA ASN A 168 12.80 16.38 1.00
C ASN A 168 12.56 14.86 1.01
N SER A 169 11.98 14.30 -0.05
CA SER A 169 11.72 12.86 -0.18
C SER A 169 12.96 12.14 -0.74
N LYS A 170 13.39 11.07 -0.08
CA LYS A 170 14.57 10.30 -0.52
C LYS A 170 14.18 9.23 -1.56
N TYR A 171 12.94 8.75 -1.51
CA TYR A 171 12.48 7.57 -2.24
C TYR A 171 11.07 7.76 -2.82
N TRP A 172 10.81 7.15 -3.99
CA TRP A 172 9.60 7.43 -4.79
C TRP A 172 8.86 6.18 -5.22
N LEU A 173 7.56 6.16 -4.97
CA LEU A 173 6.62 5.23 -5.59
C LEU A 173 5.67 5.99 -6.51
N ILE A 174 5.49 5.44 -7.70
CA ILE A 174 4.42 5.86 -8.60
C ILE A 174 3.31 4.85 -8.45
N TRP A 175 2.14 5.27 -7.97
CA TRP A 175 1.03 4.36 -7.79
C TRP A 175 -0.08 4.52 -8.82
N ARG A 176 -0.76 3.42 -9.14
CA ARG A 176 -1.97 3.43 -9.98
C ARG A 176 -3.06 2.59 -9.33
N LYS A 177 -4.31 2.92 -9.62
CA LYS A 177 -5.46 2.06 -9.30
C LYS A 177 -5.59 0.99 -10.39
N GLY A 178 -5.82 -0.25 -10.03
CA GLY A 178 -6.11 -1.33 -10.97
C GLY A 178 -5.89 -2.69 -10.34
N ASP A 179 -6.47 -3.71 -10.95
CA ASP A 179 -6.24 -5.09 -10.54
C ASP A 179 -4.81 -5.50 -10.91
N PHE A 180 -4.06 -5.98 -9.92
CA PHE A 180 -2.84 -6.71 -10.18
C PHE A 180 -3.22 -8.17 -10.43
N VAL A 181 -2.93 -8.67 -11.62
CA VAL A 181 -3.15 -10.09 -11.93
C VAL A 181 -1.92 -10.85 -11.43
N PHE A 182 -2.11 -11.63 -10.38
CA PHE A 182 -1.09 -12.41 -9.66
C PHE A 182 -0.70 -13.71 -10.38
#